data_AF-A0A9X1PQ48-F1
#
_entry.id   AF-A0A9X1PQ48-F1
#
_cell.length_a   1.000
_cell.length_b   1.000
_cell.length_c   1.000
_cell.angle_alpha   90.00
_cell.angle_beta   90.00
_cell.angle_gamma   90.00
#
_symmetry.space_group_name_H-M   'P 1'
#
loop_
_entity.id
_entity.type
_entity.pdbx_description
1 polymer ?
#
loop_
_entity_poly.entity_id
_entity_poly.type
_entity_poly.pdbx_seq_one_letter_code
_entity_poly.pdbx_strand_id
1 'polypeptide(L)'
;MNMLFFAIGTILYPLCTPTKPDTIILNAGNNSKIIFYGKSAADLQQLETIDLNKILKELNTAQAGAQKSDKQYINLDNQEFISEPIEPTRGQRYLANTFLNLHIGVGYNVNRYTFFQAPPALLNHPTGRLTNDIVMENLMTSSLSVVHDMKFATRPGYDISLRYGAGIGLNIQRFLHWNLVWPVPNEDIKQVTERAKELLKENQITPLKSDFNAFQSFIQVTPRVVLKNRKGLSTFYLNVGARLNYNRNFQNANPSQYANAVIASISSGPTASDEKSPITTGGGYGVYGKKHTFGISYLAEMGYKWIGLFIVYYPEYIPLTTKPINGTDRLNSGFINGKKGSIGYVSFGVKLGR
;
A
#
# COMPACT_ATOMS: atom_id res chain seq x y z
N MET A 1 0.26 11.40 -19.66
CA MET A 1 1.14 11.61 -18.49
C MET A 1 0.94 12.96 -17.80
N ASN A 2 0.42 13.99 -18.48
CA ASN A 2 0.28 15.35 -17.91
C ASN A 2 -0.98 15.60 -17.06
N MET A 3 -2.04 14.78 -17.15
CA MET A 3 -3.25 14.97 -16.34
C MET A 3 -3.11 14.49 -14.88
N LEU A 4 -2.24 13.51 -14.61
CA LEU A 4 -2.07 12.98 -13.24
C LEU A 4 -1.32 13.97 -12.34
N PHE A 5 -0.36 14.71 -12.89
CA PHE A 5 0.34 15.79 -12.19
C PHE A 5 -0.57 17.00 -11.93
N PHE A 6 -1.53 17.29 -12.82
CA PHE A 6 -2.51 18.36 -12.62
C PHE A 6 -3.54 18.02 -11.52
N ALA A 7 -3.90 16.74 -11.36
CA ALA A 7 -4.80 16.28 -10.31
C ALA A 7 -4.12 16.24 -8.93
N ILE A 8 -2.81 15.94 -8.87
CA ILE A 8 -2.06 15.97 -7.60
C ILE A 8 -1.74 17.42 -7.19
N GLY A 9 -1.49 18.32 -8.15
CA GLY A 9 -1.27 19.74 -7.87
C GLY A 9 -2.50 20.46 -7.32
N THR A 10 -3.71 20.08 -7.74
CA THR A 10 -4.96 20.72 -7.27
C THR A 10 -5.41 20.28 -5.88
N ILE A 11 -4.96 19.12 -5.38
CA ILE A 11 -5.25 18.64 -4.01
C ILE A 11 -4.33 19.32 -2.97
N LEU A 12 -3.21 19.93 -3.40
CA LEU A 12 -2.20 20.54 -2.52
C LEU A 12 -2.26 22.07 -2.44
N TYR A 13 -3.20 22.73 -3.10
CA TYR A 13 -3.47 24.14 -2.85
C TYR A 13 -4.43 24.28 -1.67
N PRO A 14 -3.99 24.74 -0.48
CA PRO A 14 -4.93 25.25 0.50
C PRO A 14 -5.61 26.45 -0.17
N LEU A 15 -6.90 26.31 -0.46
CA LEU A 15 -7.75 27.46 -0.75
C LEU A 15 -7.56 28.41 0.43
N CYS A 16 -6.89 29.53 0.16
CA CYS A 16 -6.76 30.63 1.09
C CYS A 16 -8.18 31.14 1.32
N THR A 17 -8.83 30.64 2.35
CA THR A 17 -10.14 31.15 2.78
C THR A 17 -9.90 32.61 3.16
N PRO A 18 -10.61 33.57 2.57
CA PRO A 18 -10.52 34.94 3.01
C PRO A 18 -10.88 34.97 4.50
N THR A 19 -9.92 35.38 5.32
CA THR A 19 -10.10 35.54 6.75
C THR A 19 -11.29 36.47 6.92
N LYS A 20 -12.38 35.95 7.50
CA LYS A 20 -13.50 36.83 7.85
C LYS A 20 -12.96 37.80 8.90
N PRO A 21 -13.30 39.09 8.79
CA PRO A 21 -12.86 40.08 9.75
C PRO A 21 -13.41 39.75 11.13
N ASP A 22 -12.55 39.84 12.14
CA ASP A 22 -12.93 39.64 13.53
C ASP A 22 -13.40 40.98 14.14
N THR A 23 -14.38 40.92 15.04
CA THR A 23 -14.96 42.11 15.69
C THR A 23 -15.03 41.94 17.21
N ILE A 24 -14.63 42.98 17.95
CA ILE A 24 -14.82 43.08 19.41
C ILE A 24 -15.98 44.04 19.65
N ILE A 25 -17.01 43.62 20.38
CA ILE A 25 -18.18 44.44 20.70
C ILE A 25 -18.16 44.77 22.19
N LEU A 26 -18.02 46.05 22.52
CA LEU A 26 -18.17 46.57 23.87
C LEU A 26 -19.57 47.16 24.05
N ASN A 27 -20.26 46.81 25.13
CA ASN A 27 -21.54 47.43 25.47
C ASN A 27 -21.28 48.72 26.27
N ALA A 28 -21.72 49.85 25.74
CA ALA A 28 -21.64 51.16 26.38
C ALA A 28 -23.03 51.55 26.94
N GLY A 29 -23.54 50.76 27.89
CA GLY A 29 -24.90 50.91 28.45
C GLY A 29 -25.97 50.07 27.74
N ASN A 30 -27.23 50.25 28.12
CA ASN A 30 -28.33 49.34 27.74
C ASN A 30 -28.65 49.33 26.23
N ASN A 31 -28.39 50.43 25.51
CA ASN A 31 -28.78 50.60 24.11
C ASN A 31 -27.63 50.98 23.15
N SER A 32 -26.40 51.09 23.64
CA SER A 32 -25.26 51.56 22.84
C SER A 32 -24.14 50.53 22.82
N LYS A 33 -23.54 50.30 21.65
CA LYS A 33 -22.44 49.35 21.46
C LYS A 33 -21.31 50.01 20.68
N ILE A 34 -20.07 49.76 21.10
CA ILE A 34 -18.85 50.17 20.42
C ILE A 34 -18.25 48.92 19.79
N ILE A 35 -18.02 48.94 18.47
CA ILE A 35 -17.50 47.78 17.73
C ILE A 35 -16.10 48.12 17.22
N PHE A 36 -15.09 47.38 17.69
CA PHE A 36 -13.76 47.39 17.10
C PHE A 36 -13.70 46.33 16.01
N TYR A 37 -13.25 46.73 14.82
CA TYR A 37 -13.17 45.87 13.65
C TYR A 37 -11.71 45.69 13.26
N GLY A 38 -11.24 44.44 13.25
CA GLY A 38 -9.90 44.05 12.81
C GLY A 38 -9.97 43.29 11.48
N LYS A 39 -9.01 43.52 10.59
CA LYS A 39 -8.91 42.74 9.34
C LYS A 39 -8.34 41.34 9.60
N SER A 40 -7.64 41.15 10.72
CA SER A 40 -7.10 39.87 11.17
C SER A 40 -7.13 39.75 12.70
N ALA A 41 -7.10 38.51 13.22
CA ALA A 41 -7.02 38.24 14.67
C ALA A 41 -5.75 38.84 15.32
N ALA A 42 -4.66 38.96 14.57
CA ALA A 42 -3.41 39.57 15.05
C ALA A 42 -3.57 41.08 15.31
N ASP A 43 -4.40 41.77 14.52
CA ASP A 43 -4.69 43.20 14.72
C ASP A 43 -5.48 43.42 16.03
N LEU A 44 -6.32 42.45 16.42
CA LEU A 44 -7.08 42.48 17.66
C LEU A 44 -6.26 42.06 18.88
N GLN A 45 -5.29 41.15 18.73
CA GLN A 45 -4.35 40.81 19.82
C GLN A 45 -3.48 42.00 20.23
N GLN A 46 -3.17 42.92 19.32
CA GLN A 46 -2.52 44.18 19.71
C GLN A 46 -3.41 45.06 20.59
N LEU A 47 -4.75 44.97 20.46
CA LEU A 47 -5.68 45.66 21.37
C LEU A 47 -5.70 45.04 22.77
N GLU A 48 -5.36 43.76 22.93
CA GLU A 48 -5.19 43.13 24.25
C GLU A 48 -3.95 43.65 25.00
N THR A 49 -2.93 44.14 24.28
CA THR A 49 -1.75 44.79 24.88
C THR A 49 -2.00 46.22 25.34
N ILE A 50 -3.10 46.81 24.87
CA ILE A 50 -3.57 48.13 25.30
C ILE A 50 -4.45 47.90 26.54
N ASP A 51 -4.12 48.55 27.65
CA ASP A 51 -4.91 48.45 28.89
C ASP A 51 -6.29 49.12 28.68
N LEU A 52 -7.24 48.34 28.15
CA LEU A 52 -8.60 48.78 27.88
C LEU A 52 -9.29 49.29 29.15
N ASN A 53 -8.91 48.79 30.33
CA ASN A 53 -9.40 49.32 31.60
C ASN A 53 -8.90 50.75 31.85
N LYS A 54 -7.65 51.05 31.49
CA LYS A 54 -7.09 52.40 31.61
C LYS A 54 -7.78 53.37 30.66
N ILE A 55 -7.99 52.99 29.40
CA ILE A 55 -8.72 53.81 28.41
C ILE A 55 -10.17 54.04 28.83
N LEU A 56 -10.86 53.02 29.31
CA LEU A 56 -12.24 53.15 29.80
C LEU A 56 -12.32 53.99 31.08
N LYS A 57 -11.32 53.89 31.96
CA LYS A 57 -11.23 54.74 33.16
C LYS A 57 -10.98 56.20 32.78
N GLU A 58 -10.11 56.48 31.81
CA GLU A 58 -9.87 57.82 31.29
C GLU A 58 -11.10 58.39 30.56
N LEU A 59 -11.80 57.58 29.76
CA LEU A 59 -13.05 57.95 29.09
C LEU A 59 -14.20 58.21 30.07
N ASN A 60 -14.38 57.34 31.08
CA ASN A 60 -15.37 57.56 32.15
C ASN A 60 -15.03 58.80 32.98
N THR A 61 -13.74 59.10 33.18
CA THR A 61 -13.29 60.31 33.90
C THR A 61 -13.49 61.57 33.07
N ALA A 62 -13.24 61.51 31.76
CA ALA A 62 -13.48 62.62 30.83
C ALA A 62 -14.99 62.91 30.66
N GLN A 63 -15.83 61.86 30.60
CA GLN A 63 -17.29 62.01 30.60
C GLN A 63 -17.84 62.51 31.94
N ALA A 64 -17.20 62.19 33.07
CA ALA A 64 -17.58 62.72 34.37
C ALA A 64 -17.32 64.24 34.53
N GLY A 65 -16.46 64.83 33.69
CA GLY A 65 -16.10 66.26 33.74
C GLY A 65 -17.02 67.19 32.95
N ALA A 66 -17.85 66.68 32.02
CA ALA A 66 -18.67 67.51 31.15
C ALA A 66 -20.15 67.09 31.21
N GLN A 67 -20.91 67.87 32.00
CA GLN A 67 -22.38 67.91 32.07
C GLN A 67 -23.12 66.74 32.74
N LYS A 68 -23.95 67.11 33.73
CA LYS A 68 -24.90 66.27 34.47
C LYS A 68 -26.04 65.76 33.57
N SER A 69 -25.82 64.71 32.80
CA SER A 69 -26.91 63.88 32.26
C SER A 69 -26.61 62.40 32.54
N ASP A 70 -27.66 61.59 32.61
CA ASP A 70 -27.66 60.23 33.18
C ASP A 70 -26.41 59.40 32.85
N LYS A 71 -25.66 59.08 33.91
CA LYS A 71 -24.37 58.39 33.83
C LYS A 71 -24.55 56.98 33.29
N GLN A 72 -24.17 56.74 32.03
CA GLN A 72 -23.99 55.39 31.51
C GLN A 72 -22.58 54.92 31.81
N TYR A 73 -22.44 54.02 32.79
CA TYR A 73 -21.17 53.36 33.08
C TYR A 73 -20.93 52.28 32.01
N ILE A 74 -19.79 52.36 31.33
CA ILE A 74 -19.32 51.27 30.44
C ILE A 74 -18.83 50.14 31.35
N ASN A 75 -19.51 48.99 31.33
CA ASN A 75 -19.16 47.81 32.12
C ASN A 75 -18.58 46.73 31.20
N LEU A 76 -17.42 46.19 31.54
CA LEU A 76 -16.81 45.07 30.84
C LEU A 76 -17.39 43.77 31.40
N ASP A 77 -18.44 43.25 30.78
CA ASP A 77 -18.74 41.82 30.92
C ASP A 77 -17.65 41.05 30.18
N ASN A 78 -16.59 40.68 30.90
CA ASN A 78 -15.56 39.74 30.45
C ASN A 78 -16.14 38.31 30.35
N GLN A 79 -17.22 38.13 29.59
CA GLN A 79 -17.49 36.81 29.04
C GLN A 79 -16.43 36.61 27.96
N GLU A 80 -15.38 35.86 28.31
CA GLU A 80 -14.43 35.33 27.34
C GLU A 80 -15.22 34.84 26.13
N PHE A 81 -14.84 35.31 24.94
CA PHE A 81 -15.44 34.84 23.69
C PHE A 81 -15.22 33.34 23.60
N ILE A 82 -16.19 32.54 24.05
CA ILE A 82 -16.31 31.13 23.69
C ILE A 82 -16.76 31.17 22.23
N SER A 83 -15.80 31.42 21.33
CA SER A 83 -16.02 31.16 19.92
C SER A 83 -16.25 29.66 19.81
N GLU A 84 -17.48 29.26 19.49
CA GLU A 84 -17.72 27.87 19.13
C GLU A 84 -16.77 27.54 17.99
N PRO A 85 -15.92 26.51 18.14
CA PRO A 85 -14.95 26.17 17.11
C PRO A 85 -15.73 25.92 15.81
N ILE A 86 -15.35 26.63 14.74
CA ILE A 86 -16.00 26.55 13.43
C ILE A 86 -16.17 25.07 13.08
N GLU A 87 -17.42 24.62 12.95
CA GLU A 87 -17.68 23.24 12.61
C GLU A 87 -16.97 22.90 11.29
N PRO A 88 -16.14 21.84 11.25
CA PRO A 88 -15.43 21.50 10.04
C PRO A 88 -16.44 21.15 8.95
N THR A 89 -16.23 21.71 7.76
CA THR A 89 -17.03 21.40 6.56
C THR A 89 -16.99 19.91 6.25
N ARG A 90 -17.95 19.41 5.47
CA ARG A 90 -17.97 18.00 5.03
C ARG A 90 -16.65 17.59 4.36
N GLY A 91 -16.07 18.47 3.54
CA GLY A 91 -14.77 18.24 2.90
C GLY A 91 -13.62 18.16 3.90
N GLN A 92 -13.57 19.06 4.89
CA GLN A 92 -12.56 19.01 5.96
C GLN A 92 -12.69 17.73 6.81
N ARG A 93 -13.92 17.30 7.14
CA ARG A 93 -14.16 16.02 7.85
C ARG A 93 -13.73 14.81 7.01
N TYR A 94 -13.95 14.87 5.70
CA TYR A 94 -13.54 13.80 4.78
C TYR A 94 -12.01 13.71 4.68
N LEU A 95 -11.34 14.84 4.45
CA LEU A 95 -9.88 14.90 4.36
C LEU A 95 -9.20 14.54 5.69
N ALA A 96 -9.79 14.91 6.83
CA ALA A 96 -9.27 14.54 8.16
C ALA A 96 -9.23 13.03 8.43
N ASN A 97 -10.03 12.24 7.71
CA ASN A 97 -10.05 10.78 7.79
C ASN A 97 -9.45 10.12 6.53
N THR A 98 -8.76 10.90 5.69
CA THR A 98 -8.12 10.42 4.47
C THR A 98 -6.61 10.51 4.62
N PHE A 99 -5.93 9.41 4.32
CA PHE A 99 -4.52 9.21 4.63
C PHE A 99 -3.75 8.80 3.39
N LEU A 100 -2.55 9.37 3.24
CA LEU A 100 -1.59 8.94 2.23
C LEU A 100 -0.63 7.93 2.86
N ASN A 101 -0.46 6.77 2.24
CA ASN A 101 0.43 5.73 2.73
C ASN A 101 1.43 5.32 1.67
N LEU A 102 2.66 5.14 2.09
CA LEU A 102 3.75 4.52 1.36
C LEU A 102 4.01 3.14 1.97
N HIS A 103 3.99 2.11 1.15
CA HIS A 103 4.36 0.75 1.52
C HIS A 103 5.65 0.37 0.82
N ILE A 104 6.65 -0.09 1.58
CA ILE A 104 7.91 -0.59 1.04
C ILE A 104 8.18 -1.96 1.67
N GLY A 105 8.49 -2.95 0.85
CA GLY A 105 8.72 -4.30 1.35
C GLY A 105 9.40 -5.23 0.38
N VAL A 106 9.53 -6.48 0.80
CA VAL A 106 10.06 -7.60 0.03
C VAL A 106 9.05 -8.74 0.12
N GLY A 107 9.32 -9.91 -0.46
CA GLY A 107 8.41 -11.02 -0.37
C GLY A 107 8.97 -12.36 -0.83
N TYR A 108 8.36 -13.42 -0.32
CA TYR A 108 8.79 -14.81 -0.54
C TYR A 108 7.67 -15.62 -1.21
N ASN A 109 8.05 -16.69 -1.91
CA ASN A 109 7.09 -17.54 -2.63
C ASN A 109 6.14 -18.29 -1.69
N VAL A 110 4.91 -18.56 -2.15
CA VAL A 110 3.91 -19.31 -1.34
C VAL A 110 3.50 -20.62 -1.97
N ASN A 111 3.43 -20.66 -3.29
CA ASN A 111 3.15 -21.86 -4.06
C ASN A 111 4.17 -22.02 -5.18
N ARG A 112 4.08 -23.17 -5.83
CA ARG A 112 4.97 -23.60 -6.90
C ARG A 112 4.17 -24.16 -8.05
N TYR A 113 4.70 -23.99 -9.25
CA TYR A 113 4.18 -24.61 -10.46
C TYR A 113 5.16 -25.65 -10.97
N THR A 114 4.81 -26.92 -10.86
CA THR A 114 5.63 -28.00 -11.42
C THR A 114 5.50 -28.03 -12.93
N PHE A 115 6.55 -27.62 -13.63
CA PHE A 115 6.61 -27.65 -15.09
C PHE A 115 6.86 -29.07 -15.61
N PHE A 116 7.83 -29.76 -15.03
CA PHE A 116 8.23 -31.11 -15.39
C PHE A 116 8.23 -32.01 -14.16
N GLN A 117 7.73 -33.23 -14.32
CA GLN A 117 7.79 -34.28 -13.31
C GLN A 117 8.19 -35.59 -13.99
N ALA A 118 9.40 -36.05 -13.74
CA ALA A 118 9.86 -37.33 -14.29
C ALA A 118 9.02 -38.49 -13.71
N PRO A 119 8.50 -39.40 -14.54
CA PRO A 119 8.02 -40.69 -14.07
C PRO A 119 9.14 -41.44 -13.32
N PRO A 120 8.83 -42.18 -12.22
CA PRO A 120 9.85 -42.91 -11.46
C PRO A 120 10.71 -43.85 -12.31
N ALA A 121 10.11 -44.45 -13.34
CA ALA A 121 10.79 -45.32 -14.29
C ALA A 121 11.98 -44.65 -15.00
N LEU A 122 11.93 -43.34 -15.25
CA LEU A 122 13.02 -42.61 -15.91
C LEU A 122 14.21 -42.35 -14.99
N LEU A 123 13.99 -42.38 -13.67
CA LEU A 123 15.00 -42.17 -12.64
C LEU A 123 15.70 -43.46 -12.23
N ASN A 124 15.32 -44.61 -12.81
CA ASN A 124 15.82 -45.93 -12.44
C ASN A 124 15.66 -46.23 -10.93
N HIS A 125 14.63 -45.65 -10.29
CA HIS A 125 14.38 -45.83 -8.86
C HIS A 125 12.89 -45.87 -8.56
N PRO A 126 12.39 -46.85 -7.78
CA PRO A 126 10.95 -47.06 -7.59
C PRO A 126 10.24 -45.91 -6.85
N THR A 127 10.95 -45.24 -5.93
CA THR A 127 10.42 -44.10 -5.16
C THR A 127 11.00 -42.76 -5.59
N GLY A 128 11.96 -42.76 -6.53
CA GLY A 128 12.61 -41.55 -6.99
C GLY A 128 11.62 -40.66 -7.73
N ARG A 129 11.60 -39.36 -7.39
CA ARG A 129 10.82 -38.36 -8.11
C ARG A 129 11.68 -37.14 -8.36
N LEU A 130 11.66 -36.65 -9.59
CA LEU A 130 12.31 -35.43 -10.00
C LEU A 130 11.25 -34.45 -10.48
N THR A 131 11.24 -33.25 -9.92
CA THR A 131 10.40 -32.16 -10.38
C THR A 131 11.24 -30.95 -10.76
N ASN A 132 10.83 -30.25 -11.83
CA ASN A 132 11.24 -28.90 -12.10
C ASN A 132 10.07 -27.98 -11.74
N ASP A 133 10.27 -27.19 -10.70
CA ASP A 133 9.26 -26.28 -10.14
C ASP A 133 9.63 -24.84 -10.46
N ILE A 134 8.63 -24.04 -10.79
CA ILE A 134 8.72 -22.59 -10.95
C ILE A 134 8.07 -21.96 -9.73
N VAL A 135 8.80 -21.09 -9.04
CA VAL A 135 8.28 -20.26 -7.94
C VAL A 135 8.55 -18.79 -8.22
N MET A 136 7.89 -17.91 -7.47
CA MET A 136 8.04 -16.47 -7.64
C MET A 136 8.43 -15.78 -6.34
N GLU A 137 9.50 -15.01 -6.42
CA GLU A 137 9.97 -14.16 -5.34
C GLU A 137 9.69 -12.69 -5.66
N ASN A 138 9.44 -11.89 -4.64
CA ASN A 138 9.28 -10.45 -4.78
C ASN A 138 10.46 -9.74 -4.13
N LEU A 139 11.39 -9.31 -4.95
CA LEU A 139 12.63 -8.66 -4.51
C LEU A 139 12.36 -7.31 -3.88
N MET A 140 11.37 -6.59 -4.38
CA MET A 140 10.99 -5.27 -3.88
C MET A 140 9.54 -4.97 -4.22
N THR A 141 8.83 -4.36 -3.27
CA THR A 141 7.54 -3.70 -3.48
C THR A 141 7.65 -2.27 -3.01
N SER A 142 7.19 -1.34 -3.83
CA SER A 142 6.96 0.06 -3.45
C SER A 142 5.57 0.47 -3.94
N SER A 143 4.69 0.90 -3.04
CA SER A 143 3.35 1.35 -3.42
C SER A 143 2.90 2.58 -2.66
N LEU A 144 2.16 3.44 -3.33
CA LEU A 144 1.49 4.60 -2.77
C LEU A 144 -0.02 4.34 -2.76
N SER A 145 -0.69 4.67 -1.67
CA SER A 145 -2.15 4.51 -1.55
C SER A 145 -2.81 5.66 -0.81
N VAL A 146 -4.00 6.02 -1.25
CA VAL A 146 -4.90 6.94 -0.55
C VAL A 146 -6.03 6.13 0.04
N VAL A 147 -6.22 6.23 1.35
CA VAL A 147 -7.21 5.44 2.09
C VAL A 147 -8.05 6.33 2.98
N HIS A 148 -9.33 6.03 3.08
CA HIS A 148 -10.29 6.73 3.92
C HIS A 148 -10.78 5.81 5.03
N ASP A 149 -10.86 6.32 6.27
CA ASP A 149 -11.41 5.62 7.42
C ASP A 149 -12.85 6.06 7.68
N MET A 150 -13.81 5.22 7.31
CA MET A 150 -15.21 5.40 7.69
C MET A 150 -15.43 4.86 9.10
N LYS A 151 -15.53 5.77 10.08
CA LYS A 151 -15.71 5.40 11.50
C LYS A 151 -17.13 4.88 11.76
N PHE A 152 -17.23 3.71 12.38
CA PHE A 152 -18.51 3.14 12.84
C PHE A 152 -18.73 3.37 14.33
N ALA A 153 -17.69 3.17 15.14
CA ALA A 153 -17.77 3.31 16.58
C ALA A 153 -16.55 4.07 17.09
N THR A 154 -16.81 5.14 17.84
CA THR A 154 -15.77 5.96 18.49
C THR A 154 -15.97 5.91 19.99
N ARG A 155 -15.00 5.37 20.72
CA ARG A 155 -14.99 5.30 22.19
C ARG A 155 -13.71 5.96 22.75
N PRO A 156 -13.65 6.28 24.05
CA PRO A 156 -12.45 6.87 24.66
C PRO A 156 -11.19 6.01 24.53
N GLY A 157 -11.32 4.67 24.52
CA GLY A 157 -10.19 3.75 24.43
C GLY A 157 -9.93 3.15 23.04
N TYR A 158 -10.89 3.22 22.11
CA TYR A 158 -10.74 2.61 20.79
C TYR A 158 -11.65 3.25 19.72
N ASP A 159 -11.27 3.08 18.45
CA ASP A 159 -12.09 3.34 17.26
C ASP A 159 -12.22 2.07 16.42
N ILE A 160 -13.41 1.86 15.87
CA ILE A 160 -13.68 0.85 14.84
C ILE A 160 -14.07 1.58 13.56
N SER A 161 -13.39 1.28 12.47
CA SER A 161 -13.65 1.86 11.15
C SER A 161 -13.58 0.82 10.04
N LEU A 162 -14.26 1.10 8.92
CA LEU A 162 -13.97 0.47 7.64
C LEU A 162 -13.00 1.36 6.88
N ARG A 163 -11.80 0.87 6.65
CA ARG A 163 -10.80 1.53 5.81
C ARG A 163 -10.96 1.06 4.37
N TYR A 164 -11.19 1.98 3.44
CA TYR A 164 -11.20 1.68 2.01
C TYR A 164 -10.35 2.68 1.22
N GLY A 165 -9.85 2.29 0.06
CA GLY A 165 -9.02 3.17 -0.73
C GLY A 165 -8.46 2.52 -1.97
N ALA A 166 -7.63 3.27 -2.69
CA ALA A 166 -6.96 2.80 -3.89
C ALA A 166 -5.47 3.15 -3.84
N GLY A 167 -4.67 2.36 -4.54
CA GLY A 167 -3.24 2.56 -4.63
C GLY A 167 -2.64 2.05 -5.92
N ILE A 168 -1.40 2.47 -6.13
CA ILE A 168 -0.56 2.03 -7.24
C ILE A 168 0.82 1.67 -6.71
N GLY A 169 1.49 0.74 -7.36
CA GLY A 169 2.81 0.29 -6.94
C GLY A 169 3.62 -0.31 -8.07
N LEU A 170 4.90 -0.47 -7.78
CA LEU A 170 5.89 -1.13 -8.59
C LEU A 170 6.46 -2.28 -7.77
N ASN A 171 6.45 -3.47 -8.37
CA ASN A 171 7.06 -4.66 -7.82
C ASN A 171 8.20 -5.09 -8.73
N ILE A 172 9.34 -5.46 -8.14
CA ILE A 172 10.42 -6.15 -8.81
C ILE A 172 10.33 -7.61 -8.40
N GLN A 173 10.14 -8.49 -9.37
CA GLN A 173 9.84 -9.90 -9.14
C GLN A 173 10.81 -10.79 -9.91
N ARG A 174 10.96 -12.02 -9.44
CA ARG A 174 11.86 -13.01 -10.00
C ARG A 174 11.18 -14.37 -10.09
N PHE A 175 11.29 -15.02 -11.24
CA PHE A 175 11.06 -16.45 -11.36
C PHE A 175 12.29 -17.21 -10.83
N LEU A 176 12.06 -18.14 -9.91
CA LEU A 176 13.07 -19.09 -9.47
C LEU A 176 12.71 -20.48 -9.99
N HIS A 177 13.73 -21.23 -10.38
CA HIS A 177 13.59 -22.58 -10.93
C HIS A 177 14.26 -23.56 -9.98
N TRP A 178 13.47 -24.48 -9.43
CA TRP A 178 13.94 -25.48 -8.48
C TRP A 178 13.86 -26.86 -9.09
N ASN A 179 15.01 -27.54 -9.14
CA ASN A 179 15.07 -28.95 -9.46
C ASN A 179 15.09 -29.74 -8.15
N LEU A 180 14.01 -30.44 -7.84
CA LEU A 180 13.86 -31.18 -6.60
C LEU A 180 13.88 -32.67 -6.87
N VAL A 181 14.78 -33.37 -6.20
CA VAL A 181 14.78 -34.82 -6.11
C VAL A 181 14.18 -35.18 -4.76
N TRP A 182 13.08 -35.94 -4.78
CA TRP A 182 12.44 -36.40 -3.54
C TRP A 182 13.35 -37.35 -2.78
N PRO A 183 13.24 -37.39 -1.44
CA PRO A 183 14.13 -38.19 -0.61
C PRO A 183 14.08 -39.66 -1.00
N VAL A 184 15.26 -40.19 -1.29
CA VAL A 184 15.58 -41.61 -1.48
C VAL A 184 16.56 -42.02 -0.37
N PRO A 185 16.72 -43.33 -0.08
CA PRO A 185 17.75 -43.79 0.86
C PRO A 185 19.12 -43.17 0.57
N ASN A 186 19.89 -42.84 1.62
CA ASN A 186 21.17 -42.12 1.48
C ASN A 186 22.18 -42.84 0.59
N GLU A 187 22.11 -44.17 0.52
CA GLU A 187 22.94 -45.01 -0.33
C GLU A 187 22.69 -44.78 -1.83
N ASP A 188 21.45 -44.47 -2.22
CA ASP A 188 21.03 -44.31 -3.61
C ASP A 188 21.02 -42.85 -4.08
N ILE A 189 21.12 -41.89 -3.15
CA ILE A 189 20.94 -40.46 -3.44
C ILE A 189 21.89 -39.95 -4.52
N LYS A 190 23.14 -40.43 -4.55
CA LYS A 190 24.15 -40.03 -5.53
C LYS A 190 23.75 -40.50 -6.93
N GLN A 191 23.34 -41.75 -7.07
CA GLN A 191 22.94 -42.33 -8.36
C GLN A 191 21.68 -41.64 -8.90
N VAL A 192 20.67 -41.46 -8.05
CA VAL A 192 19.40 -40.80 -8.42
C VAL A 192 19.65 -39.35 -8.80
N THR A 193 20.54 -38.65 -8.10
CA THR A 193 20.89 -37.25 -8.40
C THR A 193 21.62 -37.11 -9.74
N GLU A 194 22.58 -37.99 -10.05
CA GLU A 194 23.26 -37.97 -11.34
C GLU A 194 22.29 -38.30 -12.49
N ARG A 195 21.44 -39.32 -12.34
CA ARG A 195 20.40 -39.62 -13.34
C ARG A 195 19.41 -38.46 -13.50
N ALA A 196 19.05 -37.79 -12.42
CA ALA A 196 18.20 -36.61 -12.46
C ALA A 196 18.84 -35.47 -13.29
N LYS A 197 20.14 -35.20 -13.10
CA LYS A 197 20.86 -34.20 -13.91
C LYS A 197 20.87 -34.57 -15.39
N GLU A 198 21.13 -35.84 -15.71
CA GLU A 198 21.07 -36.33 -17.10
C GLU A 198 19.69 -36.12 -17.70
N LEU A 199 18.61 -36.48 -16.99
CA LEU A 199 17.24 -36.30 -17.46
C LEU A 199 16.91 -34.82 -17.71
N LEU A 200 17.32 -33.91 -16.84
CA LEU A 200 17.11 -32.48 -17.04
C LEU A 200 17.82 -31.99 -18.32
N LYS A 201 19.03 -32.51 -18.58
CA LYS A 201 19.82 -32.21 -19.79
C LYS A 201 19.21 -32.83 -21.05
N GLU A 202 18.81 -34.09 -21.01
CA GLU A 202 18.12 -34.81 -22.10
C GLU A 202 16.84 -34.09 -22.51
N ASN A 203 16.07 -33.62 -21.53
CA ASN A 203 14.85 -32.86 -21.75
C ASN A 203 15.10 -31.37 -22.03
N GLN A 204 16.36 -30.93 -22.08
CA GLN A 204 16.75 -29.55 -22.39
C GLN A 204 15.99 -28.51 -21.54
N ILE A 205 15.76 -28.81 -20.26
CA ILE A 205 15.00 -27.91 -19.38
C ILE A 205 15.79 -26.62 -19.19
N THR A 206 15.27 -25.54 -19.77
CA THR A 206 15.99 -24.27 -19.88
C THR A 206 15.11 -23.13 -19.36
N PRO A 207 15.51 -22.43 -18.29
CA PRO A 207 14.86 -21.19 -17.89
C PRO A 207 15.22 -20.08 -18.89
N LEU A 208 14.20 -19.40 -19.42
CA LEU A 208 14.38 -18.32 -20.40
C LEU A 208 14.09 -16.94 -19.81
N LYS A 209 13.40 -16.87 -18.67
CA LYS A 209 13.00 -15.62 -18.01
C LYS A 209 13.40 -15.68 -16.53
N SER A 210 13.92 -14.57 -16.01
CA SER A 210 14.31 -14.43 -14.60
C SER A 210 13.53 -13.29 -13.94
N ASP A 211 14.08 -12.09 -13.96
CA ASP A 211 13.51 -10.91 -13.31
C ASP A 211 12.55 -10.16 -14.24
N PHE A 212 11.49 -9.62 -13.67
CA PHE A 212 10.52 -8.77 -14.36
C PHE A 212 9.94 -7.73 -13.41
N ASN A 213 9.45 -6.64 -13.99
CA ASN A 213 8.77 -5.59 -13.22
C ASN A 213 7.27 -5.76 -13.35
N ALA A 214 6.51 -5.51 -12.29
CA ALA A 214 5.06 -5.48 -12.32
C ALA A 214 4.55 -4.14 -11.82
N PHE A 215 3.80 -3.43 -12.66
CA PHE A 215 2.97 -2.33 -12.18
C PHE A 215 1.69 -2.91 -11.60
N GLN A 216 1.34 -2.50 -10.40
CA GLN A 216 0.16 -2.93 -9.69
C GLN A 216 -0.74 -1.74 -9.41
N SER A 217 -2.01 -1.84 -9.75
CA SER A 217 -3.05 -0.98 -9.17
C SER A 217 -3.97 -1.83 -8.31
N PHE A 218 -4.46 -1.25 -7.22
CA PHE A 218 -5.33 -1.98 -6.32
C PHE A 218 -6.40 -1.09 -5.68
N ILE A 219 -7.52 -1.72 -5.35
CA ILE A 219 -8.53 -1.17 -4.45
C ILE A 219 -8.52 -2.05 -3.20
N GLN A 220 -8.54 -1.44 -2.03
CA GLN A 220 -8.49 -2.16 -0.77
C GLN A 220 -9.66 -1.82 0.13
N VAL A 221 -10.09 -2.82 0.90
CA VAL A 221 -11.10 -2.68 1.95
C VAL A 221 -10.64 -3.51 3.14
N THR A 222 -10.54 -2.87 4.30
CA THR A 222 -10.08 -3.50 5.54
C THR A 222 -10.87 -2.97 6.74
N PRO A 223 -11.56 -3.80 7.53
CA PRO A 223 -11.92 -3.42 8.89
C PRO A 223 -10.67 -3.04 9.67
N ARG A 224 -10.76 -1.98 10.47
CA ARG A 224 -9.67 -1.41 11.24
C ARG A 224 -10.13 -1.18 12.68
N VAL A 225 -9.30 -1.63 13.61
CA VAL A 225 -9.42 -1.33 15.04
C VAL A 225 -8.22 -0.47 15.43
N VAL A 226 -8.47 0.64 16.10
CA VAL A 226 -7.45 1.57 16.58
C VAL A 226 -7.61 1.71 18.09
N LEU A 227 -6.52 1.54 18.84
CA LEU A 227 -6.47 1.85 20.26
C LEU A 227 -6.10 3.32 20.45
N LYS A 228 -6.65 3.94 21.49
CA LYS A 228 -6.37 5.33 21.86
C LYS A 228 -5.71 5.41 23.22
N ASN A 229 -4.84 6.39 23.40
CA ASN A 229 -4.35 6.75 24.72
C ASN A 229 -5.38 7.60 25.50
N ARG A 230 -5.07 7.92 26.77
CA ARG A 230 -5.91 8.77 27.62
C ARG A 230 -6.17 10.18 27.06
N LYS A 231 -5.34 10.64 26.12
CA LYS A 231 -5.51 11.93 25.41
C LYS A 231 -6.36 11.79 24.13
N GLY A 232 -6.95 10.62 23.88
CA GLY A 232 -7.75 10.34 22.69
C GLY A 232 -6.93 10.15 21.40
N LEU A 233 -5.60 10.11 21.49
CA LEU A 233 -4.72 9.95 20.32
C LEU A 233 -4.57 8.47 19.97
N SER A 234 -4.70 8.18 18.68
CA SER A 234 -4.45 6.85 18.11
C SER A 234 -3.02 6.37 18.41
N THR A 235 -2.90 5.22 19.05
CA THR A 235 -1.62 4.58 19.37
C THR A 235 -1.41 3.38 18.47
N PHE A 236 -2.04 2.25 18.78
CA PHE A 236 -1.92 1.01 18.03
C PHE A 236 -3.08 0.84 17.06
N TYR A 237 -2.84 0.21 15.92
CA TYR A 237 -3.91 -0.22 15.03
C TYR A 237 -3.66 -1.61 14.46
N LEU A 238 -4.76 -2.28 14.14
CA LEU A 238 -4.79 -3.54 13.41
C LEU A 238 -5.85 -3.43 12.32
N ASN A 239 -5.53 -3.87 11.11
CA ASN A 239 -6.47 -4.02 10.02
C ASN A 239 -6.19 -5.27 9.21
N VAL A 240 -7.24 -6.03 8.90
CA VAL A 240 -7.17 -7.25 8.11
C VAL A 240 -8.29 -7.21 7.09
N GLY A 241 -7.98 -7.44 5.82
CA GLY A 241 -8.99 -7.49 4.78
C GLY A 241 -8.41 -7.86 3.43
N ALA A 242 -8.97 -7.30 2.36
CA ALA A 242 -8.68 -7.74 1.00
C ALA A 242 -8.34 -6.58 0.08
N ARG A 243 -7.60 -6.90 -0.98
CA ARG A 243 -7.36 -6.04 -2.12
C ARG A 243 -7.80 -6.72 -3.39
N LEU A 244 -8.36 -5.92 -4.28
CA LEU A 244 -8.58 -6.27 -5.67
C LEU A 244 -7.45 -5.66 -6.49
N ASN A 245 -6.66 -6.49 -7.15
CA ASN A 245 -5.44 -6.08 -7.81
C ASN A 245 -5.57 -6.26 -9.31
N TYR A 246 -5.08 -5.27 -10.05
CA TYR A 246 -4.77 -5.37 -11.46
C TYR A 246 -3.26 -5.21 -11.64
N ASN A 247 -2.61 -6.18 -12.25
CA ASN A 247 -1.17 -6.17 -12.47
C ASN A 247 -0.87 -6.18 -13.97
N ARG A 248 0.19 -5.47 -14.33
CA ARG A 248 0.77 -5.49 -15.66
C ARG A 248 2.26 -5.76 -15.55
N ASN A 249 2.71 -6.83 -16.19
CA ASN A 249 4.10 -7.26 -16.17
C ASN A 249 4.88 -6.63 -17.35
N PHE A 250 6.14 -6.26 -17.09
CA PHE A 250 7.04 -5.57 -18.01
C PHE A 250 8.44 -6.17 -17.95
N GLN A 251 9.22 -5.93 -19.01
CA GLN A 251 10.64 -6.30 -19.06
C GLN A 251 11.43 -5.53 -18.01
N ASN A 252 12.28 -6.25 -17.27
CA ASN A 252 13.28 -5.61 -16.44
C ASN A 252 14.44 -5.13 -17.33
N ALA A 253 14.84 -3.87 -17.18
CA ALA A 253 15.92 -3.25 -17.94
C ALA A 253 17.31 -3.75 -17.52
N ASN A 254 17.44 -4.40 -16.35
CA ASN A 254 18.72 -4.92 -15.85
C ASN A 254 18.53 -6.25 -15.09
N PRO A 255 18.65 -7.42 -15.74
CA PRO A 255 18.51 -8.72 -15.08
C PRO A 255 19.64 -9.00 -14.10
N SER A 256 19.30 -9.54 -12.94
CA SER A 256 20.26 -10.25 -12.11
C SER A 256 20.40 -11.71 -12.57
N GLN A 257 21.65 -12.17 -12.72
CA GLN A 257 22.00 -13.50 -13.19
C GLN A 257 22.16 -14.46 -12.00
N TYR A 258 21.08 -14.85 -11.33
CA TYR A 258 21.19 -15.84 -10.24
C TYR A 258 20.01 -16.82 -10.24
N ALA A 259 20.32 -18.10 -10.47
CA ALA A 259 19.44 -19.23 -10.22
C ALA A 259 20.02 -20.06 -9.07
N ASN A 260 19.41 -19.98 -7.89
CA ASN A 260 19.77 -20.81 -6.74
C ASN A 260 18.96 -22.11 -6.76
N ALA A 261 19.45 -23.13 -7.48
CA ALA A 261 19.27 -24.57 -7.24
C ALA A 261 19.93 -25.33 -8.41
N VAL A 262 20.88 -26.24 -8.09
CA VAL A 262 21.67 -27.11 -9.00
C VAL A 262 21.68 -26.66 -10.47
N ILE A 263 22.70 -25.87 -10.77
CA ILE A 263 22.93 -25.13 -12.02
C ILE A 263 23.15 -26.10 -13.18
N ALA A 264 22.20 -26.19 -14.11
CA ALA A 264 22.53 -26.29 -15.52
C ALA A 264 22.69 -24.85 -16.02
N SER A 265 23.93 -24.41 -16.23
CA SER A 265 24.23 -23.04 -16.61
C SER A 265 23.77 -22.78 -18.04
N ILE A 266 22.87 -21.83 -18.26
CA ILE A 266 22.84 -21.08 -19.52
C ILE A 266 22.58 -19.59 -19.22
N SER A 267 23.45 -18.78 -19.80
CA SER A 267 23.49 -17.32 -19.80
C SER A 267 22.30 -16.69 -20.55
N SER A 268 21.78 -15.60 -19.98
CA SER A 268 21.01 -14.52 -20.62
C SER A 268 19.84 -14.93 -21.53
N GLY A 269 18.63 -14.99 -20.96
CA GLY A 269 17.37 -14.95 -21.70
C GLY A 269 16.61 -13.62 -21.48
N PRO A 270 15.65 -13.28 -22.37
CA PRO A 270 14.88 -12.03 -22.28
C PRO A 270 14.02 -11.93 -21.00
N THR A 271 13.99 -10.73 -20.40
CA THR A 271 13.53 -10.44 -19.03
C THR A 271 12.04 -10.15 -18.84
N ALA A 272 11.11 -10.83 -19.51
CA ALA A 272 9.68 -10.67 -19.17
C ALA A 272 8.79 -11.83 -19.53
N SER A 273 7.72 -12.02 -18.75
CA SER A 273 6.47 -12.66 -19.20
C SER A 273 5.77 -11.83 -20.31
N ASP A 274 6.34 -11.75 -21.52
CA ASP A 274 5.48 -11.57 -22.69
C ASP A 274 4.65 -12.84 -22.89
N GLU A 275 3.41 -12.71 -23.39
CA GLU A 275 2.57 -13.87 -23.69
C GLU A 275 3.14 -14.71 -24.84
N LYS A 276 4.11 -14.16 -25.57
CA LYS A 276 4.67 -14.72 -26.80
C LYS A 276 5.86 -15.64 -26.56
N SER A 277 6.69 -15.40 -25.54
CA SER A 277 7.81 -16.29 -25.22
C SER A 277 7.58 -17.07 -23.92
N PRO A 278 8.11 -18.29 -23.81
CA PRO A 278 7.96 -19.09 -22.60
C PRO A 278 8.90 -18.62 -21.48
N ILE A 279 8.49 -18.83 -20.23
CA ILE A 279 9.27 -18.65 -18.99
C ILE A 279 10.33 -19.74 -18.86
N THR A 280 9.95 -20.97 -19.17
CA THR A 280 10.82 -22.14 -19.17
C THR A 280 10.41 -23.02 -20.34
N THR A 281 11.39 -23.67 -20.96
CA THR A 281 11.16 -24.67 -22.01
C THR A 281 11.79 -26.00 -21.62
N GLY A 282 11.30 -27.07 -22.22
CA GLY A 282 11.84 -28.42 -22.04
C GLY A 282 11.00 -29.45 -22.78
N GLY A 283 11.63 -30.45 -23.38
CA GLY A 283 10.96 -31.59 -24.01
C GLY A 283 10.00 -31.23 -25.16
N GLY A 284 10.14 -30.05 -25.77
CA GLY A 284 9.21 -29.52 -26.78
C GLY A 284 8.02 -28.73 -26.20
N TYR A 285 7.99 -28.48 -24.89
CA TYR A 285 6.96 -27.70 -24.19
C TYR A 285 7.53 -26.38 -23.65
N GLY A 286 6.63 -25.43 -23.41
CA GLY A 286 6.92 -24.15 -22.77
C GLY A 286 5.86 -23.75 -21.77
N VAL A 287 6.27 -23.09 -20.69
CA VAL A 287 5.36 -22.46 -19.72
C VAL A 287 5.18 -21.00 -20.07
N TYR A 288 3.93 -20.54 -20.17
CA TYR A 288 3.60 -19.16 -20.50
C TYR A 288 2.86 -18.52 -19.33
N GLY A 289 3.25 -17.28 -19.01
CA GLY A 289 2.55 -16.43 -18.04
C GLY A 289 1.73 -15.37 -18.75
N LYS A 290 0.62 -14.95 -18.14
CA LYS A 290 -0.16 -13.82 -18.64
C LYS A 290 0.55 -12.49 -18.36
N LYS A 291 0.45 -11.56 -19.31
CA LYS A 291 1.02 -10.21 -19.15
C LYS A 291 0.18 -9.33 -18.22
N HIS A 292 -1.13 -9.54 -18.22
CA HIS A 292 -2.09 -8.83 -17.40
C HIS A 292 -2.79 -9.81 -16.48
N THR A 293 -2.86 -9.49 -15.19
CA THR A 293 -3.53 -10.34 -14.21
C THR A 293 -4.47 -9.52 -13.36
N PHE A 294 -5.57 -10.16 -12.97
CA PHE A 294 -6.54 -9.62 -12.05
C PHE A 294 -6.76 -10.64 -10.96
N GLY A 295 -6.70 -10.23 -9.71
CA GLY A 295 -6.75 -11.18 -8.61
C GLY A 295 -6.98 -10.53 -7.26
N ILE A 296 -7.53 -11.33 -6.34
CA ILE A 296 -7.74 -10.95 -4.95
C ILE A 296 -6.45 -11.23 -4.18
N SER A 297 -6.06 -10.30 -3.31
CA SER A 297 -5.02 -10.52 -2.31
C SER A 297 -5.54 -10.19 -0.92
N TYR A 298 -4.88 -10.71 0.09
CA TYR A 298 -5.28 -10.52 1.49
C TYR A 298 -4.24 -9.67 2.20
N LEU A 299 -4.69 -8.63 2.89
CA LEU A 299 -3.86 -7.66 3.58
C LEU A 299 -4.05 -7.82 5.09
N ALA A 300 -2.95 -7.89 5.83
CA ALA A 300 -2.92 -7.64 7.26
C ALA A 300 -1.92 -6.51 7.53
N GLU A 301 -2.30 -5.50 8.30
CA GLU A 301 -1.38 -4.48 8.78
C GLU A 301 -1.57 -4.28 10.28
N MET A 302 -0.47 -4.07 10.98
CA MET A 302 -0.44 -3.67 12.38
C MET A 302 0.55 -2.54 12.54
N GLY A 303 0.27 -1.58 13.40
CA GLY A 303 1.19 -0.45 13.53
C GLY A 303 0.97 0.41 14.74
N TYR A 304 1.93 1.31 14.94
CA TYR A 304 1.91 2.31 15.98
C TYR A 304 2.03 3.70 15.34
N LYS A 305 1.00 4.53 15.55
CA LYS A 305 0.86 5.86 14.94
C LYS A 305 0.99 5.79 13.41
N TRP A 306 2.00 6.46 12.84
CA TRP A 306 2.22 6.60 11.40
C TRP A 306 3.12 5.51 10.81
N ILE A 307 3.68 4.62 11.64
CA ILE A 307 4.51 3.49 11.21
C ILE A 307 3.73 2.19 11.41
N GLY A 308 3.74 1.30 10.43
CA GLY A 308 3.19 -0.05 10.57
C GLY A 308 3.98 -1.08 9.81
N LEU A 309 3.71 -2.34 10.13
CA LEU A 309 4.10 -3.51 9.36
C LEU A 309 2.90 -3.97 8.56
N PHE A 310 3.14 -4.36 7.32
CA PHE A 310 2.11 -4.95 6.47
C PHE A 310 2.56 -6.33 5.99
N ILE A 311 1.57 -7.18 5.74
CA ILE A 311 1.71 -8.47 5.07
C ILE A 311 0.60 -8.53 4.02
N VAL A 312 0.96 -8.82 2.76
CA VAL A 312 0.01 -9.02 1.67
C VAL A 312 0.24 -10.39 1.05
N TYR A 313 -0.79 -11.24 1.10
CA TYR A 313 -0.75 -12.56 0.49
C TYR A 313 -1.39 -12.55 -0.90
N TYR A 314 -0.59 -12.86 -1.93
CA TYR A 314 -1.00 -13.02 -3.32
C TYR A 314 -0.98 -14.51 -3.71
N PRO A 315 -2.06 -15.28 -3.51
CA PRO A 315 -2.08 -16.71 -3.81
C PRO A 315 -1.91 -17.02 -5.30
N GLU A 316 -2.51 -16.21 -6.17
CA GLU A 316 -2.60 -16.45 -7.61
C GLU A 316 -2.17 -15.23 -8.42
N TYR A 317 -0.94 -14.76 -8.20
CA TYR A 317 -0.46 -13.52 -8.80
C TYR A 317 -0.28 -13.63 -10.32
N ILE A 318 0.36 -14.71 -10.79
CA ILE A 318 0.58 -15.00 -12.21
C ILE A 318 0.01 -16.37 -12.55
N PRO A 319 -1.06 -16.42 -13.38
CA PRO A 319 -1.51 -17.66 -14.00
C PRO A 319 -0.49 -18.15 -15.01
N LEU A 320 -0.20 -19.45 -14.94
CA LEU A 320 0.72 -20.16 -15.83
C LEU A 320 -0.04 -21.21 -16.65
N THR A 321 0.46 -21.47 -17.86
CA THR A 321 -0.06 -22.54 -18.71
C THR A 321 1.06 -23.20 -19.50
N THR A 322 1.14 -24.53 -19.43
CA THR A 322 2.04 -25.32 -20.27
C THR A 322 1.43 -25.53 -21.65
N LYS A 323 2.21 -25.32 -22.72
CA LYS A 323 1.83 -25.53 -24.11
C LYS A 323 2.97 -26.18 -24.90
N PRO A 324 2.68 -27.01 -25.92
CA PRO A 324 3.70 -27.47 -26.87
C PRO A 324 4.23 -26.28 -27.67
N ILE A 325 5.54 -26.27 -27.90
CA ILE A 325 6.26 -25.31 -28.74
C ILE A 325 6.40 -25.90 -30.14
N ASN A 326 6.90 -27.14 -30.22
CA ASN A 326 7.14 -27.85 -31.47
C ASN A 326 6.71 -29.32 -31.31
N GLY A 327 5.86 -29.82 -32.21
CA GLY A 327 5.52 -31.25 -32.31
C GLY A 327 4.29 -31.72 -31.54
N THR A 328 4.06 -33.04 -31.56
CA THR A 328 2.96 -33.75 -30.90
C THR A 328 3.29 -34.13 -29.45
N ASP A 329 2.26 -34.16 -28.62
CA ASP A 329 2.33 -34.50 -27.19
C ASP A 329 2.94 -35.91 -27.00
N ARG A 330 3.98 -36.03 -26.17
CA ARG A 330 4.65 -37.30 -25.91
C ARG A 330 4.13 -37.90 -24.61
N LEU A 331 3.50 -39.08 -24.71
CA LEU A 331 3.01 -39.82 -23.56
C LEU A 331 4.18 -40.13 -22.60
N ASN A 332 3.95 -39.99 -21.28
CA ASN A 332 4.96 -40.23 -20.23
C ASN A 332 6.24 -39.40 -20.34
N SER A 333 6.22 -38.27 -21.05
CA SER A 333 7.38 -37.36 -21.16
C SER A 333 7.67 -36.57 -19.90
N GLY A 334 6.82 -36.67 -18.87
CA GLY A 334 6.90 -35.86 -17.66
C GLY A 334 6.38 -34.43 -17.82
N PHE A 335 5.87 -34.08 -19.00
CA PHE A 335 5.19 -32.82 -19.29
C PHE A 335 3.69 -33.06 -19.44
N ILE A 336 2.89 -32.04 -19.10
CA ILE A 336 1.42 -32.10 -19.22
C ILE A 336 0.97 -30.92 -20.09
N ASN A 337 0.53 -31.21 -21.32
CA ASN A 337 -0.05 -30.21 -22.20
C ASN A 337 -1.33 -29.60 -21.58
N GLY A 338 -1.48 -28.28 -21.67
CA GLY A 338 -2.66 -27.58 -21.18
C GLY A 338 -2.76 -27.51 -19.66
N LYS A 339 -1.73 -27.96 -18.92
CA LYS A 339 -1.67 -27.78 -17.46
C LYS A 339 -1.81 -26.30 -17.13
N LYS A 340 -2.80 -25.98 -16.30
CA LYS A 340 -3.03 -24.65 -15.75
C LYS A 340 -2.62 -24.64 -14.30
N GLY A 341 -2.11 -23.51 -13.84
CA GLY A 341 -1.82 -23.27 -12.44
C GLY A 341 -1.50 -21.80 -12.23
N SER A 342 -1.05 -21.46 -11.03
CA SER A 342 -0.67 -20.11 -10.68
C SER A 342 0.54 -20.13 -9.78
N ILE A 343 1.28 -19.03 -9.78
CA ILE A 343 2.32 -18.75 -8.81
C ILE A 343 2.01 -17.43 -8.11
N GLY A 344 2.45 -17.34 -6.88
CA GLY A 344 2.08 -16.34 -5.90
C GLY A 344 3.15 -16.18 -4.83
N TYR A 345 2.99 -15.13 -4.03
CA TYR A 345 3.96 -14.71 -3.04
C TYR A 345 3.28 -14.01 -1.87
N VAL A 346 3.96 -13.94 -0.73
CA VAL A 346 3.63 -13.03 0.36
C VAL A 346 4.60 -11.86 0.29
N SER A 347 4.07 -10.64 0.24
CA SER A 347 4.83 -9.41 0.46
C SER A 347 4.74 -9.00 1.92
N PHE A 348 5.84 -8.55 2.51
CA PHE A 348 5.83 -7.97 3.85
C PHE A 348 6.83 -6.82 3.91
N GLY A 349 6.57 -5.86 4.81
CA GLY A 349 7.42 -4.69 4.94
C GLY A 349 6.84 -3.61 5.82
N VAL A 350 7.31 -2.39 5.59
CA VAL A 350 6.97 -1.20 6.37
C VAL A 350 5.99 -0.33 5.61
N LYS A 351 4.99 0.14 6.33
CA LYS A 351 4.04 1.16 5.90
C LYS A 351 4.33 2.45 6.66
N LEU A 352 4.50 3.53 5.93
CA LEU A 352 4.56 4.89 6.45
C LEU A 352 3.30 5.61 5.99
N GLY A 353 2.48 6.09 6.91
CA GLY A 353 1.23 6.75 6.56
C GLY A 353 0.91 7.88 7.51
N ARG A 354 0.45 9.00 6.97
CA ARG A 354 -0.03 10.12 7.76
C ARG A 354 -1.50 10.38 7.51
#